data_AF-A0AB72UFS1-F1
#
_entry.id   AF-A0AB72UFS1-F1
#
_cell.length_a   1.000
_cell.length_b   1.000
_cell.length_c   1.000
_cell.angle_alpha   90.00
_cell.angle_beta   90.00
_cell.angle_gamma   90.00
#
_symmetry.space_group_name_H-M   'P 1'
#
loop_
_entity.id
_entity.type
_entity.pdbx_description
1 polymer ?
#
loop_
_entity_poly.entity_id
_entity_poly.type
_entity_poly.pdbx_seq_one_letter_code
_entity_poly.pdbx_strand_id
1 'polypeptide(L)'
;MSENLSAFLYLVASVCFILSLRGLSSPETARNGNILGMVGMAIAILTTLASPEVVSYTTIIVGILLGGAIGTVIALKIKMTALPQLVAAFHSLVGLAAVFVAAAALYSPGAYGIGTAGNIGAASLIEMGLGVAIGAITFTGSLVAFGKLQGIVSGTPVRFTGQHMLNLAIAIGILVFGIIVVTTESHTAFWILVVLALVLGVTLIIPIGGADMPVVVSMLNSYSGWAACGIGFTLQNNALIITGALVGASGAILSYIMCKGMNRSIFNVIFGGFGTEGDAGPAVGTDGDRSVKSGSSDDAAFIMKNASSVIIVPGYGMAVAQAQHALREMGDILKAEGVNVRYAIHPVAGRMPGHMNVLLAEANVPYDDVLEMEEINRDFGTADVAFVIGANDITNPAAKTDPSSPIFGMPILEVEKAKTVLFIKRSMSAGYAGIQNELFFKDNTMMLFGDAKKMCEEIVMHLDE
;
A
#
# COMPACT_ATOMS: atom_id res chain seq x y z
N MET A 1 34.73 -15.23 12.96
CA MET A 1 34.88 -15.01 11.50
C MET A 1 35.81 -13.81 11.29
N SER A 2 36.58 -13.73 10.20
CA SER A 2 37.37 -12.52 9.93
C SER A 2 36.47 -11.36 9.49
N GLU A 3 36.87 -10.12 9.76
CA GLU A 3 36.11 -8.92 9.35
C GLU A 3 35.90 -8.87 7.84
N ASN A 4 36.95 -9.17 7.07
CA ASN A 4 36.90 -9.21 5.59
C ASN A 4 35.88 -10.22 5.07
N LEU A 5 35.80 -11.42 5.68
CA LEU A 5 34.82 -12.42 5.27
C LEU A 5 33.39 -11.97 5.63
N SER A 6 33.21 -11.34 6.80
CA SER A 6 31.92 -10.80 7.24
C SER A 6 31.42 -9.70 6.28
N ALA A 7 32.28 -8.75 5.93
CA ALA A 7 31.96 -7.68 4.99
C ALA A 7 31.64 -8.22 3.60
N PHE A 8 32.38 -9.22 3.12
CA PHE A 8 32.10 -9.88 1.84
C PHE A 8 30.74 -10.60 1.84
N LEU A 9 30.41 -11.33 2.89
CA LEU A 9 29.11 -12.02 3.00
C LEU A 9 27.95 -11.03 3.10
N TYR A 10 28.10 -9.90 3.80
CA TYR A 10 27.11 -8.83 3.80
C TYR A 10 26.94 -8.19 2.42
N LEU A 11 28.02 -8.05 1.64
CA LEU A 11 27.93 -7.59 0.25
C LEU A 11 27.16 -8.61 -0.60
N VAL A 12 27.44 -9.91 -0.46
CA VAL A 12 26.70 -10.97 -1.16
C VAL A 12 25.21 -10.94 -0.80
N ALA A 13 24.88 -10.83 0.50
CA ALA A 13 23.49 -10.69 0.95
C ALA A 13 22.81 -9.45 0.33
N SER A 14 23.52 -8.33 0.27
CA SER A 14 23.02 -7.09 -0.33
C SER A 14 22.74 -7.24 -1.82
N VAL A 15 23.62 -7.93 -2.56
CA VAL A 15 23.39 -8.27 -3.98
C VAL A 15 22.17 -9.17 -4.12
N CYS A 16 22.01 -10.17 -3.26
CA CYS A 16 20.81 -11.02 -3.23
C CYS A 16 19.52 -10.21 -3.02
N PHE A 17 19.51 -9.21 -2.13
CA PHE A 17 18.35 -8.33 -1.94
C PHE A 17 18.04 -7.47 -3.17
N ILE A 18 19.06 -6.92 -3.84
CA ILE A 18 18.88 -6.17 -5.10
C ILE A 18 18.28 -7.09 -6.17
N LEU A 19 18.83 -8.28 -6.35
CA LEU A 19 18.34 -9.25 -7.32
C LEU A 19 16.95 -9.79 -6.95
N SER A 20 16.63 -9.87 -5.66
CA SER A 20 15.28 -10.19 -5.17
C SER A 20 14.27 -9.16 -5.68
N LEU A 21 14.52 -7.87 -5.48
CA LEU A 21 13.63 -6.80 -5.96
C LEU A 21 13.52 -6.79 -7.48
N ARG A 22 14.62 -7.01 -8.19
CA ARG A 22 14.61 -7.13 -9.65
C ARG A 22 13.80 -8.36 -10.11
N GLY A 23 13.94 -9.49 -9.45
CA GLY A 23 13.16 -10.70 -9.78
C GLY A 23 11.66 -10.52 -9.52
N LEU A 24 11.27 -9.67 -8.57
CA LEU A 24 9.87 -9.37 -8.30
C LEU A 24 9.22 -8.45 -9.36
N SER A 25 9.98 -7.91 -10.32
CA SER A 25 9.44 -7.01 -11.34
C SER A 25 8.74 -7.73 -12.50
N SER A 26 8.82 -9.06 -12.59
CA SER A 26 8.04 -9.83 -13.57
C SER A 26 7.48 -11.12 -12.97
N PRO A 27 6.27 -11.56 -13.38
CA PRO A 27 5.68 -12.81 -12.89
C PRO A 27 6.59 -14.04 -13.11
N GLU A 28 7.26 -14.11 -14.26
CA GLU A 28 8.15 -15.22 -14.62
C GLU A 28 9.34 -15.36 -13.65
N THR A 29 9.89 -14.23 -13.19
CA THR A 29 11.08 -14.22 -12.32
C THR A 29 10.74 -14.06 -10.84
N ALA A 30 9.47 -13.79 -10.49
CA ALA A 30 9.04 -13.47 -9.13
C ALA A 30 9.42 -14.55 -8.11
N ARG A 31 9.26 -15.83 -8.47
CA ARG A 31 9.63 -16.95 -7.58
C ARG A 31 11.13 -17.00 -7.30
N ASN A 32 11.95 -16.83 -8.34
CA ASN A 32 13.40 -16.80 -8.21
C ASN A 32 13.86 -15.56 -7.43
N GLY A 33 13.21 -14.40 -7.65
CA GLY A 33 13.41 -13.19 -6.86
C GLY A 33 13.19 -13.46 -5.36
N ASN A 34 12.06 -14.06 -5.01
CA ASN A 34 11.76 -14.40 -3.61
C ASN A 34 12.79 -15.37 -2.99
N ILE A 35 13.25 -16.37 -3.75
CA ILE A 35 14.32 -17.29 -3.30
C ILE A 35 15.62 -16.53 -3.03
N LEU A 36 16.02 -15.60 -3.89
CA LEU A 36 17.20 -14.77 -3.67
C LEU A 36 17.06 -13.91 -2.41
N GLY A 37 15.87 -13.38 -2.12
CA GLY A 37 15.58 -12.67 -0.87
C GLY A 37 15.78 -13.57 0.37
N MET A 38 15.26 -14.80 0.34
CA MET A 38 15.44 -15.77 1.43
C MET A 38 16.91 -16.15 1.62
N VAL A 39 17.64 -16.38 0.54
CA VAL A 39 19.08 -16.69 0.58
C VAL A 39 19.87 -15.50 1.15
N GLY A 40 19.58 -14.28 0.70
CA GLY A 40 20.21 -13.07 1.23
C GLY A 40 20.00 -12.90 2.73
N MET A 41 18.76 -13.12 3.20
CA MET A 41 18.43 -13.05 4.62
C MET A 41 19.15 -14.14 5.44
N ALA A 42 19.20 -15.37 4.92
CA ALA A 42 19.93 -16.46 5.57
C ALA A 42 21.43 -16.15 5.68
N ILE A 43 22.05 -15.64 4.61
CA ILE A 43 23.46 -15.21 4.63
C ILE A 43 23.67 -14.11 5.67
N ALA A 44 22.83 -13.07 5.69
CA ALA A 44 22.96 -11.97 6.64
C ALA A 44 22.87 -12.45 8.10
N ILE A 45 21.85 -13.25 8.45
CA ILE A 45 21.65 -13.78 9.81
C ILE A 45 22.83 -14.68 10.23
N LEU A 46 23.23 -15.62 9.38
CA LEU A 46 24.34 -16.53 9.68
C LEU A 46 25.67 -15.77 9.80
N THR A 47 25.86 -14.72 9.00
CA THR A 47 27.04 -13.85 9.07
C THR A 47 27.09 -13.13 10.42
N THR A 48 25.97 -12.54 10.87
CA THR A 48 25.90 -11.88 12.17
C THR A 48 26.11 -12.87 13.32
N LEU A 49 25.51 -14.06 13.28
CA LEU A 49 25.68 -15.10 14.31
C LEU A 49 27.11 -15.63 14.42
N ALA A 50 27.88 -15.59 13.33
CA ALA A 50 29.29 -15.99 13.30
C ALA A 50 30.25 -14.88 13.77
N SER A 51 29.73 -13.70 14.17
CA SER A 51 30.52 -12.65 14.81
C SER A 51 31.00 -13.12 16.19
N PRO A 52 32.27 -12.90 16.55
CA PRO A 52 32.80 -13.24 17.88
C PRO A 52 32.17 -12.44 19.03
N GLU A 53 31.45 -11.35 18.73
CA GLU A 53 30.73 -10.52 19.70
C GLU A 53 29.41 -11.17 20.18
N VAL A 54 28.94 -12.21 19.48
CA VAL A 54 27.70 -12.90 19.84
C VAL A 54 27.94 -13.84 21.01
N VAL A 55 27.44 -13.44 22.19
CA VAL A 55 27.64 -14.21 23.44
C VAL A 55 26.43 -15.08 23.81
N SER A 56 25.20 -14.68 23.42
CA SER A 56 23.95 -15.34 23.86
C SER A 56 23.19 -16.01 22.71
N TYR A 57 23.72 -17.13 22.21
CA TYR A 57 23.09 -17.90 21.13
C TYR A 57 21.68 -18.40 21.48
N THR A 58 21.47 -18.87 22.71
CA THR A 58 20.17 -19.41 23.15
C THR A 58 19.06 -18.35 23.07
N THR A 59 19.31 -17.14 23.57
CA THR A 59 18.32 -16.06 23.56
C THR A 59 17.98 -15.63 22.13
N ILE A 60 19.00 -15.52 21.26
CA ILE A 60 18.80 -15.13 19.86
C ILE A 60 17.99 -16.18 19.10
N ILE A 61 18.36 -17.46 19.24
CA ILE A 61 17.65 -18.57 18.56
C ILE A 61 16.21 -18.67 19.05
N VAL A 62 15.96 -18.56 20.36
CA VAL A 62 14.59 -18.55 20.90
C VAL A 62 13.79 -17.36 20.36
N GLY A 63 14.38 -16.17 20.28
CA GLY A 63 13.75 -14.98 19.69
C GLY A 63 13.37 -15.18 18.23
N ILE A 64 14.29 -15.71 17.41
CA ILE A 64 14.05 -16.03 15.99
C ILE A 64 12.95 -17.08 15.85
N LEU A 65 12.97 -18.15 16.64
CA LEU A 65 11.97 -19.21 16.58
C LEU A 65 10.59 -18.72 17.00
N LEU A 66 10.49 -17.92 18.07
CA LEU A 66 9.21 -17.36 18.52
C LEU A 66 8.64 -16.38 17.50
N GLY A 67 9.45 -15.41 17.07
CA GLY A 67 9.02 -14.42 16.07
C GLY A 67 8.68 -15.08 14.73
N GLY A 68 9.52 -16.02 14.27
CA GLY A 68 9.32 -16.79 13.05
C GLY A 68 8.05 -17.63 13.11
N ALA A 69 7.81 -18.36 14.21
CA ALA A 69 6.61 -19.19 14.37
C ALA A 69 5.33 -18.34 14.36
N ILE A 70 5.30 -17.22 15.09
CA ILE A 70 4.16 -16.29 15.09
C ILE A 70 3.92 -15.75 13.68
N GLY A 71 4.98 -15.29 13.00
CA GLY A 71 4.91 -14.78 11.64
C GLY A 71 4.39 -15.82 10.64
N THR A 72 4.88 -17.06 10.71
CA THR A 72 4.43 -18.16 9.86
C THR A 72 2.96 -18.49 10.08
N VAL A 73 2.50 -18.56 11.33
CA VAL A 73 1.09 -18.87 11.64
C VAL A 73 0.16 -17.76 11.11
N ILE A 74 0.55 -16.49 11.25
CA ILE A 74 -0.23 -15.35 10.73
C ILE A 74 -0.26 -15.40 9.20
N ALA A 75 0.90 -15.57 8.55
CA ALA A 75 1.01 -15.58 7.09
C ALA A 75 0.21 -16.71 6.43
N LEU A 76 0.15 -17.89 7.06
CA LEU A 76 -0.62 -19.03 6.54
C LEU A 76 -2.14 -18.89 6.71
N LYS A 77 -2.61 -18.03 7.63
CA LYS A 77 -4.03 -17.90 7.99
C LYS A 77 -4.69 -16.62 7.47
N ILE A 78 -3.91 -15.64 7.03
CA ILE A 78 -4.45 -14.35 6.57
C ILE A 78 -5.20 -14.53 5.25
N LYS A 79 -6.33 -13.81 5.11
CA LYS A 79 -7.06 -13.72 3.84
C LYS A 79 -6.39 -12.69 2.94
N MET A 80 -6.37 -12.90 1.62
CA MET A 80 -5.74 -11.97 0.67
C MET A 80 -6.37 -10.57 0.69
N THR A 81 -7.67 -10.45 0.99
CA THR A 81 -8.34 -9.16 1.20
C THR A 81 -7.87 -8.38 2.42
N ALA A 82 -7.24 -9.05 3.38
CA ALA A 82 -6.69 -8.48 4.61
C ALA A 82 -5.17 -8.18 4.51
N LEU A 83 -4.58 -8.35 3.33
CA LEU A 83 -3.16 -8.08 3.09
C LEU A 83 -2.76 -6.62 3.38
N PRO A 84 -3.55 -5.58 3.05
CA PRO A 84 -3.15 -4.19 3.31
C PRO A 84 -2.88 -3.90 4.80
N GLN A 85 -3.75 -4.35 5.70
CA GLN A 85 -3.56 -4.14 7.13
C GLN A 85 -2.42 -5.00 7.68
N LEU A 86 -2.21 -6.22 7.17
CA LEU A 86 -1.07 -7.04 7.60
C LEU A 86 0.27 -6.36 7.26
N VAL A 87 0.38 -5.77 6.07
CA VAL A 87 1.56 -4.99 5.66
C VAL A 87 1.78 -3.80 6.59
N ALA A 88 0.71 -3.06 6.93
CA ALA A 88 0.81 -1.98 7.93
C ALA A 88 1.31 -2.51 9.28
N ALA A 89 0.78 -3.63 9.77
CA ALA A 89 1.22 -4.23 11.03
C ALA A 89 2.72 -4.61 11.00
N PHE A 90 3.23 -5.15 9.90
CA PHE A 90 4.65 -5.49 9.79
C PHE A 90 5.58 -4.27 9.82
N HIS A 91 5.23 -3.15 9.17
CA HIS A 91 6.02 -1.92 9.28
C HIS A 91 6.11 -1.41 10.71
N SER A 92 5.05 -1.63 11.51
CA SER A 92 5.08 -1.26 12.92
C SER A 92 6.19 -2.01 13.69
N LEU A 93 6.32 -3.32 13.45
CA LEU A 93 7.33 -4.16 14.10
C LEU A 93 8.76 -3.77 13.69
N VAL A 94 8.96 -3.38 12.42
CA VAL A 94 10.25 -2.85 11.95
C VAL A 94 10.60 -1.55 12.68
N GLY A 95 9.65 -0.62 12.79
CA GLY A 95 9.84 0.63 13.53
C GLY A 95 10.17 0.40 15.00
N LEU A 96 9.47 -0.52 15.66
CA LEU A 96 9.73 -0.87 17.06
C LEU A 96 11.10 -1.55 17.25
N ALA A 97 11.50 -2.42 16.32
CA ALA A 97 12.82 -3.03 16.34
C ALA A 97 13.93 -1.96 16.24
N ALA A 98 13.77 -0.95 15.39
CA ALA A 98 14.71 0.17 15.31
C ALA A 98 14.82 0.93 16.65
N VAL A 99 13.71 1.11 17.37
CA VAL A 99 13.72 1.73 18.71
C VAL A 99 14.50 0.89 19.72
N PHE A 100 14.27 -0.42 19.74
CA PHE A 100 15.00 -1.31 20.67
C PHE A 100 16.48 -1.40 20.33
N VAL A 101 16.86 -1.42 19.05
CA VAL A 101 18.27 -1.42 18.64
C VAL A 101 18.96 -0.10 18.99
N ALA A 102 18.31 1.04 18.76
CA ALA A 102 18.84 2.34 19.17
C ALA A 102 19.04 2.43 20.69
N ALA A 103 18.06 1.95 21.47
CA ALA A 103 18.19 1.90 22.92
C ALA A 103 19.38 1.00 23.32
N ALA A 104 19.49 -0.21 22.75
CA ALA A 104 20.61 -1.11 23.02
C ALA A 104 21.97 -0.46 22.70
N ALA A 105 22.07 0.26 21.57
CA ALA A 105 23.28 0.98 21.16
C ALA A 105 23.65 2.11 22.14
N LEU A 106 22.66 2.84 22.67
CA LEU A 106 22.88 3.87 23.69
C LEU A 106 23.35 3.29 25.02
N TYR A 107 22.74 2.18 25.47
CA TYR A 107 23.07 1.54 26.75
C TYR A 107 24.34 0.69 26.70
N SER A 108 24.77 0.25 25.51
CA SER A 108 25.94 -0.63 25.33
C SER A 108 26.76 -0.26 24.10
N PRO A 109 27.29 0.99 24.03
CA PRO A 109 27.98 1.49 22.84
C PRO A 109 29.25 0.69 22.49
N GLY A 110 29.93 0.13 23.50
CA GLY A 110 31.12 -0.69 23.29
C GLY A 110 30.82 -2.00 22.57
N ALA A 111 29.61 -2.56 22.73
CA ALA A 111 29.20 -3.79 22.05
C ALA A 111 28.94 -3.60 20.55
N TYR A 112 28.84 -2.34 20.10
CA TYR A 112 28.58 -1.98 18.71
C TYR A 112 29.73 -1.18 18.08
N GLY A 113 30.85 -1.01 18.79
CA GLY A 113 32.02 -0.31 18.27
C GLY A 113 31.85 1.21 18.10
N ILE A 114 30.84 1.82 18.73
CA ILE A 114 30.50 3.25 18.55
C ILE A 114 31.05 4.17 19.65
N GLY A 115 31.83 3.61 20.57
CA GLY A 115 32.44 4.33 21.69
C GLY A 115 32.20 3.64 23.03
N THR A 116 32.24 4.43 24.09
CA THR A 116 32.00 3.99 25.48
C THR A 116 30.91 4.84 26.10
N ALA A 117 30.26 4.37 27.18
CA ALA A 117 29.23 5.15 27.85
C ALA A 117 29.81 6.51 28.33
N GLY A 118 29.18 7.62 27.95
CA GLY A 118 29.67 8.98 28.19
C GLY A 118 30.68 9.50 27.17
N ASN A 119 30.98 8.72 26.12
CA ASN A 119 31.86 9.11 25.01
C ASN A 119 31.51 8.31 23.74
N ILE A 120 30.27 8.46 23.28
CA ILE A 120 29.78 7.92 22.00
C ILE A 120 30.11 8.93 20.89
N GLY A 121 30.50 8.44 19.71
CA GLY A 121 30.75 9.31 18.56
C GLY A 121 29.52 10.16 18.20
N ALA A 122 29.71 11.47 18.02
CA ALA A 122 28.61 12.38 17.69
C ALA A 122 27.86 11.98 16.40
N ALA A 123 28.57 11.47 15.39
CA ALA A 123 27.94 10.93 14.18
C ALA A 123 26.98 9.78 14.50
N SER A 124 27.42 8.80 15.30
CA SER A 124 26.60 7.68 15.73
C SER A 124 25.38 8.11 16.54
N LEU A 125 25.50 9.14 17.39
CA LEU A 125 24.36 9.72 18.12
C LEU A 125 23.36 10.41 17.19
N ILE A 126 23.83 11.11 16.15
CA ILE A 126 22.95 11.74 15.15
C ILE A 126 22.19 10.66 14.35
N GLU A 127 22.91 9.67 13.84
CA GLU A 127 22.36 8.54 13.08
C GLU A 127 21.34 7.76 13.92
N MET A 128 21.67 7.50 15.19
CA MET A 128 20.80 6.81 16.15
C MET A 128 19.55 7.63 16.44
N GLY A 129 19.70 8.94 16.67
CA GLY A 129 18.61 9.88 16.91
C GLY A 129 17.63 9.94 15.74
N LEU A 130 18.13 9.96 14.51
CA LEU A 130 17.30 9.90 13.30
C LEU A 130 16.61 8.54 13.15
N GLY A 131 17.36 7.45 13.30
CA GLY A 131 16.85 6.09 13.19
C GLY A 131 15.72 5.80 14.19
N VAL A 132 15.91 6.19 15.46
CA VAL A 132 14.90 6.00 16.51
C VAL A 132 13.67 6.87 16.31
N ALA A 133 13.84 8.14 15.90
CA ALA A 133 12.72 9.05 15.64
C ALA A 133 11.84 8.52 14.50
N ILE A 134 12.46 8.17 13.36
CA ILE A 134 11.74 7.62 12.20
C ILE A 134 11.10 6.28 12.57
N GLY A 135 11.80 5.41 13.31
CA GLY A 135 11.28 4.12 13.77
C GLY A 135 10.05 4.25 14.68
N ALA A 136 10.08 5.17 15.65
CA ALA A 136 8.97 5.42 16.56
C ALA A 136 7.73 6.03 15.86
N ILE A 137 7.94 6.97 14.93
CA ILE A 137 6.88 7.52 14.07
C ILE A 137 6.27 6.39 13.24
N THR A 138 7.11 5.53 12.66
CA THR A 138 6.68 4.39 11.85
C THR A 138 5.85 3.40 12.66
N PHE A 139 6.28 3.08 13.88
CA PHE A 139 5.58 2.15 14.77
C PHE A 139 4.13 2.58 15.01
N THR A 140 3.95 3.78 15.58
CA THR A 140 2.62 4.27 15.93
C THR A 140 1.77 4.66 14.73
N GLY A 141 2.36 5.29 13.71
CA GLY A 141 1.65 5.60 12.47
C GLY A 141 1.12 4.34 11.79
N SER A 142 1.90 3.26 11.79
CA SER A 142 1.50 1.97 11.22
C SER A 142 0.40 1.28 12.02
N LEU A 143 0.41 1.40 13.35
CA LEU A 143 -0.69 0.89 14.20
C LEU A 143 -2.00 1.62 13.94
N VAL A 144 -1.97 2.95 13.74
CA VAL A 144 -3.16 3.72 13.37
C VAL A 144 -3.65 3.30 11.98
N ALA A 145 -2.75 3.16 11.01
CA ALA A 145 -3.10 2.70 9.66
C ALA A 145 -3.71 1.30 9.67
N PHE A 146 -3.12 0.35 10.42
CA PHE A 146 -3.68 -0.97 10.67
C PHE A 146 -5.09 -0.88 11.27
N GLY A 147 -5.26 -0.08 12.33
CA GLY A 147 -6.54 0.10 13.00
C GLY A 147 -7.63 0.64 12.06
N LYS A 148 -7.30 1.59 11.18
CA LYS A 148 -8.24 2.15 10.19
C LYS A 148 -8.60 1.15 9.11
N LEU A 149 -7.63 0.39 8.58
CA LEU A 149 -7.86 -0.61 7.56
C LEU A 149 -8.67 -1.82 8.08
N GLN A 150 -8.45 -2.19 9.35
CA GLN A 150 -9.17 -3.25 10.04
C GLN A 150 -10.57 -2.82 10.53
N GLY A 151 -10.87 -1.52 10.55
CA GLY A 151 -12.14 -0.97 11.05
C GLY A 151 -12.24 -0.88 12.58
N ILE A 152 -11.11 -1.03 13.29
CA ILE A 152 -11.02 -0.83 14.76
C ILE A 152 -11.01 0.67 15.07
N VAL A 153 -10.35 1.46 14.22
CA VAL A 153 -10.32 2.93 14.25
C VAL A 153 -11.19 3.45 13.12
N SER A 154 -11.92 4.54 13.35
CA SER A 154 -12.76 5.13 12.30
C SER A 154 -11.94 5.49 11.06
N GLY A 155 -12.47 5.13 9.89
CA GLY A 155 -11.91 5.53 8.60
C GLY A 155 -12.12 7.02 8.27
N THR A 156 -13.00 7.72 8.97
CA THR A 156 -13.16 9.17 8.79
C THR A 156 -11.93 9.94 9.28
N PRO A 157 -11.49 10.97 8.54
CA PRO A 157 -10.52 11.95 9.02
C PRO A 157 -10.93 12.54 10.36
N VAL A 158 -10.09 12.43 11.39
CA VAL A 158 -10.29 13.14 12.66
C VAL A 158 -9.33 14.32 12.70
N ARG A 159 -9.88 15.53 12.62
CA ARG A 159 -9.13 16.79 12.67
C ARG A 159 -9.51 17.57 13.92
N PHE A 160 -8.55 18.25 14.52
CA PHE A 160 -8.79 19.13 15.67
C PHE A 160 -8.07 20.47 15.50
N THR A 161 -8.61 21.52 16.12
CA THR A 161 -8.08 22.88 16.05
C THR A 161 -6.65 22.94 16.59
N GLY A 162 -5.72 23.53 15.82
CA GLY A 162 -4.31 23.66 16.22
C GLY A 162 -3.44 22.42 15.95
N GLN A 163 -3.96 21.38 15.28
CA GLN A 163 -3.20 20.15 15.00
C GLN A 163 -1.87 20.38 14.27
N HIS A 164 -1.82 21.27 13.27
CA HIS A 164 -0.56 21.58 12.58
C HIS A 164 0.47 22.24 13.50
N MET A 165 0.02 23.13 14.39
CA MET A 165 0.90 23.75 15.38
C MET A 165 1.40 22.73 16.40
N LEU A 166 0.54 21.80 16.84
CA LEU A 166 0.95 20.71 17.73
C LEU A 166 2.00 19.82 17.05
N ASN A 167 1.75 19.38 15.81
CA ASN A 167 2.68 18.54 15.07
C ASN A 167 4.02 19.26 14.84
N LEU A 168 4.01 20.55 14.54
CA LEU A 168 5.21 21.36 14.42
C LEU A 168 5.96 21.47 15.75
N ALA A 169 5.26 21.73 16.85
CA ALA A 169 5.85 21.81 18.18
C ALA A 169 6.49 20.48 18.60
N ILE A 170 5.83 19.36 18.32
CA ILE A 170 6.38 18.02 18.58
C ILE A 170 7.62 17.77 17.70
N ALA A 171 7.59 18.13 16.42
CA ALA A 171 8.73 17.98 15.51
C ALA A 171 9.94 18.80 15.97
N ILE A 172 9.72 20.05 16.39
CA ILE A 172 10.77 20.89 17.01
C ILE A 172 11.28 20.24 18.30
N GLY A 173 10.39 19.69 19.13
CA GLY A 173 10.76 18.95 20.33
C GLY A 173 11.68 17.77 20.02
N ILE A 174 11.36 16.96 19.01
CA ILE A 174 12.22 15.84 18.56
C ILE A 174 13.61 16.34 18.17
N LEU A 175 13.71 17.45 17.43
CA LEU A 175 15.00 18.04 17.06
C LEU A 175 15.78 18.55 18.28
N VAL A 176 15.13 19.25 19.20
CA VAL A 176 15.75 19.77 20.42
C VAL A 176 16.27 18.64 21.30
N PHE A 177 15.45 17.63 21.57
CA PHE A 177 15.89 16.48 22.36
C PHE A 177 16.93 15.64 21.62
N GLY A 178 16.91 15.60 20.29
CA GLY A 178 17.99 15.01 19.49
C GLY A 178 19.33 15.70 19.70
N ILE A 179 19.35 17.04 19.67
CA ILE A 179 20.55 17.82 19.98
C ILE A 179 21.01 17.58 21.42
N ILE A 180 20.09 17.50 22.38
CA ILE A 180 20.42 17.19 23.78
C ILE A 180 21.05 15.80 23.89
N VAL A 181 20.51 14.78 23.21
CA VAL A 181 21.12 13.43 23.18
C VAL A 181 22.53 13.48 22.60
N VAL A 182 22.74 14.18 21.48
CA VAL A 182 24.05 14.29 20.82
C VAL A 182 25.08 14.99 21.71
N THR A 183 24.65 15.98 22.50
CA THR A 183 25.55 16.82 23.31
C THR A 183 25.77 16.29 24.73
N THR A 184 24.84 15.50 25.27
CA THR A 184 24.85 15.09 26.69
C THR A 184 24.76 13.58 26.91
N GLU A 185 24.47 12.80 25.86
CA GLU A 185 24.17 11.36 25.95
C GLU A 185 23.04 11.03 26.94
N SER A 186 22.17 12.00 27.25
CA SER A 186 21.12 11.84 28.25
C SER A 186 20.09 10.79 27.84
N HIS A 187 20.02 9.70 28.60
CA HIS A 187 19.00 8.66 28.43
C HIS A 187 17.57 9.20 28.59
N THR A 188 17.38 10.18 29.48
CA THR A 188 16.08 10.83 29.66
C THR A 188 15.69 11.61 28.41
N ALA A 189 16.63 12.36 27.83
CA ALA A 189 16.38 13.08 26.58
C ALA A 189 16.05 12.12 25.42
N PHE A 190 16.75 10.98 25.37
CA PHE A 190 16.48 9.91 24.40
C PHE A 190 15.04 9.40 24.52
N TRP A 191 14.59 9.02 25.72
CA TRP A 191 13.22 8.51 25.88
C TRP A 191 12.14 9.58 25.67
N ILE A 192 12.42 10.85 26.00
CA ILE A 192 11.50 11.94 25.66
C ILE A 192 11.39 12.09 24.13
N LEU A 193 12.52 12.04 23.41
CA LEU A 193 12.52 12.03 21.94
C LEU A 193 11.66 10.88 21.41
N VAL A 194 11.82 9.65 21.94
CA VAL A 194 11.01 8.50 21.54
C VAL A 194 9.53 8.76 21.78
N VAL A 195 9.15 9.22 22.97
CA VAL A 195 7.73 9.51 23.31
C VAL A 195 7.16 10.57 22.37
N LEU A 196 7.89 11.65 22.09
CA LEU A 196 7.45 12.67 21.15
C LEU A 196 7.27 12.10 19.74
N ALA A 197 8.18 11.26 19.27
CA ALA A 197 8.09 10.59 17.98
C ALA A 197 6.91 9.60 17.90
N LEU A 198 6.62 8.87 18.99
CA LEU A 198 5.45 8.01 19.11
C LEU A 198 4.15 8.83 19.03
N VAL A 199 4.08 9.97 19.72
CA VAL A 199 2.89 10.86 19.65
C VAL A 199 2.76 11.44 18.25
N LEU A 200 3.87 11.87 17.63
CA LEU A 200 3.86 12.42 16.27
C LEU A 200 3.35 11.41 15.24
N GLY A 201 3.74 10.14 15.34
CA GLY A 201 3.24 9.11 14.43
C GLY A 201 1.72 8.94 14.53
N VAL A 202 1.15 9.03 15.73
CA VAL A 202 -0.31 9.04 15.91
C VAL A 202 -0.95 10.29 15.29
N THR A 203 -0.46 11.48 15.63
CA THR A 203 -1.08 12.75 15.21
C THR A 203 -0.89 13.09 13.74
N LEU A 204 0.09 12.49 13.05
CA LEU A 204 0.27 12.57 11.61
C LEU A 204 -0.73 11.69 10.84
N ILE A 205 -1.06 10.50 11.34
CA ILE A 205 -1.89 9.52 10.59
C ILE A 205 -3.38 9.62 10.91
N ILE A 206 -3.76 9.99 12.14
CA ILE A 206 -5.17 10.20 12.53
C ILE A 206 -5.99 11.09 11.56
N PRO A 207 -5.50 12.22 11.02
CA PRO A 207 -6.29 13.09 10.14
C PRO A 207 -6.44 12.54 8.72
N ILE A 208 -5.76 11.46 8.37
CA ILE A 208 -5.79 10.92 7.00
C ILE A 208 -6.96 9.94 6.87
N GLY A 209 -7.72 10.04 5.77
CA GLY A 209 -8.91 9.23 5.53
C GLY A 209 -8.58 7.77 5.17
N GLY A 210 -9.53 6.88 5.44
CA GLY A 210 -9.41 5.43 5.23
C GLY A 210 -9.04 5.01 3.79
N ALA A 211 -9.43 5.77 2.77
CA ALA A 211 -9.07 5.42 1.39
C ALA A 211 -7.74 6.02 0.92
N ASP A 212 -7.16 6.98 1.66
CA ASP A 212 -5.79 7.45 1.44
C ASP A 212 -4.78 6.58 2.23
N MET A 213 -5.25 5.68 3.10
CA MET A 213 -4.42 4.72 3.85
C MET A 213 -3.43 3.91 3.00
N PRO A 214 -3.75 3.47 1.77
CA PRO A 214 -2.79 2.74 0.94
C PRO A 214 -1.51 3.55 0.68
N VAL A 215 -1.64 4.86 0.44
CA VAL A 215 -0.50 5.77 0.28
C VAL A 215 0.27 5.91 1.59
N VAL A 216 -0.44 6.04 2.71
CA VAL A 216 0.19 6.09 4.04
C VAL A 216 0.98 4.84 4.35
N VAL A 217 0.44 3.65 4.05
CA VAL A 217 1.14 2.37 4.27
C VAL A 217 2.41 2.30 3.43
N SER A 218 2.37 2.77 2.18
CA SER A 218 3.56 2.87 1.31
C SER A 218 4.59 3.89 1.81
N MET A 219 4.14 5.02 2.35
CA MET A 219 5.02 6.02 2.95
C MET A 219 5.69 5.49 4.23
N LEU A 220 4.94 4.81 5.09
CA LEU A 220 5.45 4.18 6.31
C LEU A 220 6.41 3.02 5.98
N ASN A 221 6.21 2.32 4.86
CA ASN A 221 7.21 1.39 4.32
C ASN A 221 8.53 2.12 4.04
N SER A 222 8.48 3.27 3.37
CA SER A 222 9.66 4.10 3.13
C SER A 222 10.35 4.50 4.43
N TYR A 223 9.59 4.95 5.43
CA TYR A 223 10.13 5.33 6.73
C TYR A 223 10.78 4.14 7.45
N SER A 224 10.20 2.94 7.36
CA SER A 224 10.81 1.73 7.92
C SER A 224 12.19 1.44 7.31
N GLY A 225 12.35 1.65 6.00
CA GLY A 225 13.64 1.53 5.31
C GLY A 225 14.65 2.59 5.76
N TRP A 226 14.23 3.86 5.88
CA TRP A 226 15.10 4.93 6.36
C TRP A 226 15.50 4.79 7.83
N ALA A 227 14.60 4.27 8.68
CA ALA A 227 14.91 3.90 10.06
C ALA A 227 15.98 2.80 10.10
N ALA A 228 15.82 1.74 9.30
CA ALA A 228 16.82 0.68 9.17
C ALA A 228 18.17 1.20 8.66
N CYS A 229 18.15 2.16 7.74
CA CYS A 229 19.36 2.83 7.23
C CYS A 229 20.06 3.64 8.32
N GLY A 230 19.32 4.45 9.09
CA GLY A 230 19.86 5.22 10.23
C GLY A 230 20.52 4.32 11.28
N ILE A 231 19.84 3.24 11.67
CA ILE A 231 20.42 2.22 12.56
C ILE A 231 21.61 1.52 11.91
N GLY A 232 21.54 1.23 10.61
CA GLY A 232 22.64 0.65 9.85
C GLY A 232 23.90 1.50 9.90
N PHE A 233 23.79 2.83 9.77
CA PHE A 233 24.91 3.75 9.94
C PHE A 233 25.45 3.73 11.37
N THR A 234 24.56 3.80 12.37
CA THR A 234 24.95 3.70 13.79
C THR A 234 25.77 2.45 14.04
N LEU A 235 25.34 1.30 13.50
CA LEU A 235 26.01 0.02 13.70
C LEU A 235 27.15 -0.26 12.69
N GLN A 236 27.45 0.67 11.80
CA GLN A 236 28.39 0.50 10.69
C GLN A 236 28.13 -0.79 9.86
N ASN A 237 26.85 -1.15 9.70
CA ASN A 237 26.42 -2.37 9.05
C ASN A 237 25.94 -2.11 7.62
N ASN A 238 26.80 -2.43 6.65
CA ASN A 238 26.52 -2.23 5.22
C ASN A 238 25.25 -2.94 4.74
N ALA A 239 24.93 -4.13 5.26
CA ALA A 239 23.73 -4.84 4.83
C ALA A 239 22.45 -4.10 5.24
N LEU A 240 22.41 -3.54 6.46
CA LEU A 240 21.29 -2.71 6.94
C LEU A 240 21.18 -1.40 6.16
N ILE A 241 22.31 -0.75 5.87
CA ILE A 241 22.35 0.50 5.09
C ILE A 241 21.80 0.25 3.68
N ILE A 242 22.31 -0.75 2.97
CA ILE A 242 21.92 -1.03 1.59
C ILE A 242 20.46 -1.48 1.53
N THR A 243 20.05 -2.42 2.39
CA THR A 243 18.67 -2.92 2.40
C THR A 243 17.69 -1.84 2.82
N GLY A 244 18.03 -1.05 3.83
CA GLY A 244 17.23 0.09 4.30
C GLY A 244 17.05 1.14 3.21
N ALA A 245 18.12 1.51 2.50
CA ALA A 245 18.04 2.45 1.38
C ALA A 245 17.18 1.92 0.21
N LEU A 246 17.28 0.62 -0.13
CA LEU A 246 16.46 0.00 -1.17
C LEU A 246 14.96 0.02 -0.81
N VAL A 247 14.62 -0.40 0.41
CA VAL A 247 13.23 -0.38 0.90
C VAL A 247 12.71 1.05 1.01
N GLY A 248 13.54 1.96 1.53
CA GLY A 248 13.25 3.38 1.68
C GLY A 248 12.91 4.03 0.34
N ALA A 249 13.77 3.86 -0.66
CA ALA A 249 13.56 4.39 -2.01
C ALA A 249 12.35 3.75 -2.70
N SER A 250 12.19 2.42 -2.62
CA SER A 250 11.05 1.70 -3.21
C SER A 250 9.71 2.21 -2.65
N GLY A 251 9.58 2.34 -1.33
CA GLY A 251 8.38 2.89 -0.71
C GLY A 251 8.10 4.33 -1.11
N ALA A 252 9.13 5.16 -1.27
CA ALA A 252 8.96 6.55 -1.71
C ALA A 252 8.47 6.63 -3.16
N ILE A 253 9.08 5.86 -4.07
CA ILE A 253 8.68 5.78 -5.48
C ILE A 253 7.24 5.27 -5.61
N LEU A 254 6.89 4.21 -4.88
CA LEU A 254 5.54 3.65 -4.90
C LEU A 254 4.51 4.68 -4.40
N SER A 255 4.81 5.37 -3.31
CA SER A 255 3.94 6.43 -2.77
C SER A 255 3.71 7.55 -3.79
N TYR A 256 4.76 7.94 -4.52
CA TYR A 256 4.66 8.92 -5.60
C TYR A 256 3.78 8.43 -6.76
N ILE A 257 3.97 7.20 -7.23
CA ILE A 257 3.17 6.61 -8.30
C ILE A 257 1.69 6.54 -7.92
N MET A 258 1.39 6.14 -6.68
CA MET A 258 0.01 6.10 -6.17
C MET A 258 -0.61 7.50 -6.11
N CYS A 259 0.11 8.49 -5.58
CA CYS A 259 -0.32 9.88 -5.53
C CYS A 259 -0.63 10.43 -6.94
N LYS A 260 0.27 10.17 -7.90
CA LYS A 260 0.10 10.55 -9.31
C LYS A 260 -1.12 9.86 -9.93
N GLY A 261 -1.33 8.57 -9.65
CA GLY A 261 -2.50 7.81 -10.10
C GLY A 261 -3.83 8.31 -9.53
N MET A 262 -3.80 9.05 -8.42
CA MET A 262 -4.97 9.72 -7.82
C MET A 262 -5.08 11.21 -8.20
N ASN A 263 -4.15 11.73 -9.01
CA ASN A 263 -3.95 13.16 -9.27
C ASN A 263 -3.94 14.02 -7.99
N ARG A 264 -3.30 13.52 -6.93
CA ARG A 264 -3.09 14.25 -5.67
C ARG A 264 -1.60 14.38 -5.39
N SER A 265 -1.18 15.52 -4.87
CA SER A 265 0.21 15.68 -4.43
C SER A 265 0.46 14.90 -3.13
N ILE A 266 1.69 14.40 -2.94
CA ILE A 266 2.09 13.72 -1.70
C ILE A 266 1.92 14.62 -0.47
N PHE A 267 2.14 15.93 -0.62
CA PHE A 267 1.93 16.93 0.42
C PHE A 267 0.45 17.05 0.80
N ASN A 268 -0.45 17.03 -0.17
CA ASN A 268 -1.90 17.13 0.07
C ASN A 268 -2.44 15.88 0.78
N VAL A 269 -1.82 14.71 0.56
CA VAL A 269 -2.19 13.47 1.23
C VAL A 269 -1.68 13.43 2.67
N ILE A 270 -0.41 13.81 2.91
CA ILE A 270 0.22 13.74 4.24
C ILE A 270 -0.26 14.87 5.17
N PHE A 271 -0.33 16.10 4.66
CA PHE A 271 -0.69 17.28 5.46
C PHE A 271 -2.16 17.65 5.38
N GLY A 272 -2.98 16.87 4.65
CA GLY A 272 -4.43 16.91 4.66
C GLY A 272 -5.05 18.28 4.97
N GLY A 273 -4.97 19.23 4.02
CA GLY A 273 -5.53 20.57 4.24
C GLY A 273 -4.84 21.70 3.47
N PHE A 274 -3.58 21.52 3.05
CA PHE A 274 -2.94 22.49 2.16
C PHE A 274 -3.42 22.26 0.72
N GLY A 275 -4.34 23.09 0.24
CA GLY A 275 -4.73 23.12 -1.18
C GLY A 275 -6.19 22.79 -1.52
N THR A 276 -7.09 22.76 -0.55
CA THR A 276 -8.56 22.85 -0.80
C THR A 276 -9.18 24.03 -0.04
N GLU A 277 -8.42 25.14 0.08
CA GLU A 277 -8.99 26.49 0.26
C GLU A 277 -9.33 27.10 -1.12
N GLY A 278 -9.68 26.25 -2.08
CA GLY A 278 -10.65 26.63 -3.09
C GLY A 278 -12.00 26.36 -2.45
N ASP A 279 -12.74 27.43 -2.22
CA ASP A 279 -14.16 27.45 -1.88
C ASP A 279 -14.93 26.63 -2.92
N ALA A 280 -14.89 25.30 -2.81
CA ALA A 280 -15.83 24.42 -3.46
C ALA A 280 -17.11 24.57 -2.63
N GLY A 281 -17.86 25.64 -2.95
CA GLY A 281 -19.25 25.76 -2.55
C GLY A 281 -19.93 24.42 -2.79
N PRO A 282 -20.95 24.08 -1.97
CA PRO A 282 -21.62 22.79 -2.06
C PRO A 282 -21.91 22.52 -3.53
N ALA A 283 -21.37 21.40 -4.06
CA ALA A 283 -21.68 20.98 -5.40
C ALA A 283 -23.21 20.92 -5.48
N VAL A 284 -23.79 21.93 -6.11
CA VAL A 284 -25.21 21.99 -6.39
C VAL A 284 -25.39 20.96 -7.49
N GLY A 285 -25.53 19.71 -7.08
CA GLY A 285 -26.17 18.68 -7.88
C GLY A 285 -27.66 19.00 -7.93
N THR A 286 -28.02 20.09 -8.59
CA THR A 286 -29.33 20.21 -9.22
C THR A 286 -29.30 19.27 -10.41
N ASP A 287 -29.73 18.03 -10.20
CA ASP A 287 -30.26 17.22 -11.27
C ASP A 287 -31.37 16.34 -10.68
N GLY A 288 -32.59 16.86 -10.79
CA GLY A 288 -33.78 16.04 -10.76
C GLY A 288 -33.81 15.09 -11.95
N ASP A 289 -34.51 13.97 -11.79
CA ASP A 289 -35.10 13.18 -12.87
C ASP A 289 -34.20 12.64 -14.00
N ARG A 290 -32.87 12.57 -13.82
CA ARG A 290 -32.02 11.83 -14.77
C ARG A 290 -32.28 10.33 -14.63
N SER A 291 -33.01 9.77 -15.60
CA SER A 291 -33.36 8.35 -15.63
C SER A 291 -32.12 7.49 -15.85
N VAL A 292 -32.01 6.40 -15.09
CA VAL A 292 -30.95 5.41 -15.20
C VAL A 292 -31.51 4.18 -15.89
N LYS A 293 -30.77 3.62 -16.86
CA LYS A 293 -31.15 2.35 -17.50
C LYS A 293 -30.72 1.20 -16.58
N SER A 294 -31.68 0.42 -16.10
CA SER A 294 -31.41 -0.78 -15.30
C SER A 294 -31.57 -2.03 -16.16
N GLY A 295 -30.67 -3.00 -16.01
CA GLY A 295 -30.74 -4.31 -16.65
C GLY A 295 -30.72 -5.45 -15.64
N SER A 296 -31.03 -6.65 -16.12
CA SER A 296 -30.94 -7.91 -15.38
C SER A 296 -29.67 -8.68 -15.72
N SER A 297 -29.39 -9.77 -14.97
CA SER A 297 -28.31 -10.70 -15.26
C SER A 297 -28.47 -11.38 -16.63
N ASP A 298 -29.70 -11.68 -17.03
CA ASP A 298 -30.05 -12.28 -18.32
C ASP A 298 -29.70 -11.32 -19.48
N ASP A 299 -30.10 -10.04 -19.37
CA ASP A 299 -29.74 -9.01 -20.36
C ASP A 299 -28.22 -8.90 -20.51
N ALA A 300 -27.50 -8.93 -19.39
CA ALA A 300 -26.04 -8.85 -19.37
C ALA A 300 -25.39 -10.07 -20.04
N ALA A 301 -25.86 -11.27 -19.73
CA ALA A 301 -25.40 -12.51 -20.35
C ALA A 301 -25.63 -12.50 -21.87
N PHE A 302 -26.83 -12.13 -22.31
CA PHE A 302 -27.18 -12.03 -23.72
C PHE A 302 -26.29 -11.04 -24.48
N ILE A 303 -26.08 -9.84 -23.93
CA ILE A 303 -25.23 -8.82 -24.55
C ILE A 303 -23.78 -9.30 -24.64
N MET A 304 -23.24 -9.90 -23.58
CA MET A 304 -21.84 -10.35 -23.56
C MET A 304 -21.60 -11.59 -24.43
N LYS A 305 -22.55 -12.53 -24.50
CA LYS A 305 -22.47 -13.73 -25.38
C LYS A 305 -22.44 -13.34 -26.87
N ASN A 306 -23.06 -12.22 -27.24
CA ASN A 306 -23.06 -11.69 -28.60
C ASN A 306 -21.96 -10.65 -28.87
N ALA A 307 -21.08 -10.38 -27.90
CA ALA A 307 -19.99 -9.44 -28.06
C ALA A 307 -18.76 -10.12 -28.70
N SER A 308 -17.97 -9.38 -29.49
CA SER A 308 -16.66 -9.85 -29.95
C SER A 308 -15.54 -9.50 -28.97
N SER A 309 -15.67 -8.39 -28.23
CA SER A 309 -14.72 -8.00 -27.18
C SER A 309 -15.39 -7.46 -25.93
N VAL A 310 -15.01 -8.03 -24.78
CA VAL A 310 -15.45 -7.63 -23.44
C VAL A 310 -14.22 -7.19 -22.63
N ILE A 311 -14.25 -5.97 -22.11
CA ILE A 311 -13.23 -5.45 -21.20
C ILE A 311 -13.83 -5.38 -19.78
N ILE A 312 -13.28 -6.17 -18.87
CA ILE A 312 -13.70 -6.24 -17.47
C ILE A 312 -12.90 -5.21 -16.66
N VAL A 313 -13.60 -4.39 -15.88
CA VAL A 313 -13.02 -3.35 -15.02
C VAL A 313 -13.31 -3.68 -13.54
N PRO A 314 -12.41 -4.39 -12.85
CA PRO A 314 -12.59 -4.73 -11.46
C PRO A 314 -12.27 -3.56 -10.52
N GLY A 315 -13.09 -3.41 -9.48
CA GLY A 315 -12.90 -2.44 -8.41
C GLY A 315 -13.03 -3.05 -7.02
N TYR A 316 -12.91 -2.21 -5.99
CA TYR A 316 -12.93 -2.66 -4.59
C TYR A 316 -14.23 -3.41 -4.20
N GLY A 317 -15.36 -3.11 -4.84
CA GLY A 317 -16.62 -3.83 -4.60
C GLY A 317 -16.53 -5.32 -4.94
N MET A 318 -15.75 -5.71 -5.95
CA MET A 318 -15.48 -7.11 -6.28
C MET A 318 -14.75 -7.82 -5.12
N ALA A 319 -13.74 -7.14 -4.55
CA ALA A 319 -12.97 -7.68 -3.43
C ALA A 319 -13.84 -7.87 -2.16
N VAL A 320 -14.70 -6.89 -1.85
CA VAL A 320 -15.61 -6.97 -0.70
C VAL A 320 -16.61 -8.11 -0.84
N ALA A 321 -17.14 -8.34 -2.05
CA ALA A 321 -18.08 -9.42 -2.33
C ALA A 321 -17.42 -10.79 -2.52
N GLN A 322 -16.08 -10.87 -2.60
CA GLN A 322 -15.34 -12.09 -2.95
C GLN A 322 -15.77 -12.67 -4.31
N ALA A 323 -15.98 -11.79 -5.29
CA ALA A 323 -16.52 -12.15 -6.60
C ALA A 323 -15.46 -12.63 -7.61
N GLN A 324 -14.17 -12.62 -7.27
CA GLN A 324 -13.08 -12.89 -8.22
C GLN A 324 -13.15 -14.28 -8.88
N HIS A 325 -13.65 -15.30 -8.18
CA HIS A 325 -13.79 -16.65 -8.75
C HIS A 325 -14.98 -16.75 -9.71
N ALA A 326 -16.14 -16.16 -9.35
CA ALA A 326 -17.29 -16.09 -10.25
C ALA A 326 -16.99 -15.25 -11.50
N LEU A 327 -16.23 -14.16 -11.32
CA LEU A 327 -15.77 -13.33 -12.44
C LEU A 327 -14.83 -14.10 -13.37
N ARG A 328 -13.93 -14.93 -12.81
CA ARG A 328 -13.06 -15.79 -13.60
C ARG A 328 -13.86 -16.79 -14.43
N GLU A 329 -14.80 -17.49 -13.80
CA GLU A 329 -15.67 -18.47 -14.44
C GLU A 329 -16.47 -17.86 -15.59
N MET A 330 -17.08 -16.69 -15.37
CA MET A 330 -17.74 -15.90 -16.41
C MET A 330 -16.79 -15.59 -17.58
N GLY A 331 -15.56 -15.18 -17.29
CA GLY A 331 -14.55 -14.89 -18.30
C GLY A 331 -14.14 -16.13 -19.11
N ASP A 332 -14.06 -17.31 -18.49
CA ASP A 332 -13.73 -18.57 -19.17
C ASP A 332 -14.85 -19.01 -20.11
N ILE A 333 -16.11 -18.92 -19.68
CA ILE A 333 -17.28 -19.26 -20.52
C ILE A 333 -17.34 -18.34 -21.74
N LEU A 334 -17.19 -17.03 -21.55
CA LEU A 334 -17.17 -16.07 -22.65
C LEU A 334 -16.03 -16.35 -23.63
N LYS A 335 -14.84 -16.72 -23.15
CA LYS A 335 -13.73 -17.11 -24.04
C LYS A 335 -13.99 -18.40 -24.79
N ALA A 336 -14.70 -19.36 -24.19
CA ALA A 336 -15.11 -20.59 -24.86
C ALA A 336 -16.08 -20.30 -26.02
N GLU A 337 -16.92 -19.27 -25.87
CA GLU A 337 -17.80 -18.73 -26.93
C GLU A 337 -17.06 -17.86 -27.96
N GLY A 338 -15.73 -17.73 -27.87
CA GLY A 338 -14.89 -16.98 -28.81
C GLY A 338 -14.81 -15.48 -28.55
N VAL A 339 -15.31 -15.01 -27.41
CA VAL A 339 -15.24 -13.59 -27.02
C VAL A 339 -13.82 -13.25 -26.53
N ASN A 340 -13.27 -12.12 -27.01
CA ASN A 340 -12.00 -11.61 -26.51
C ASN A 340 -12.19 -10.89 -25.16
N VAL A 341 -11.93 -11.59 -24.06
CA VAL A 341 -12.07 -11.09 -22.68
C VAL A 341 -10.72 -10.62 -22.12
N ARG A 342 -10.65 -9.35 -21.70
CA ARG A 342 -9.47 -8.73 -21.09
C ARG A 342 -9.84 -7.97 -19.82
N TYR A 343 -8.92 -7.83 -18.89
CA TYR A 343 -9.11 -7.16 -17.61
C TYR A 343 -8.32 -5.85 -17.59
N ALA A 344 -8.99 -4.73 -17.32
CA ALA A 344 -8.37 -3.41 -17.23
C ALA A 344 -8.13 -3.02 -15.77
N ILE A 345 -6.87 -2.89 -15.36
CA ILE A 345 -6.52 -2.54 -13.99
C ILE A 345 -6.20 -1.06 -13.88
N HIS A 346 -6.93 -0.37 -13.01
CA HIS A 346 -6.59 0.99 -12.61
C HIS A 346 -5.51 0.95 -11.51
N PRO A 347 -4.45 1.80 -11.55
CA PRO A 347 -3.34 1.76 -10.59
C PRO A 347 -3.74 1.88 -9.11
N VAL A 348 -4.87 2.54 -8.84
CA VAL A 348 -5.42 2.71 -7.48
C VAL A 348 -6.74 1.98 -7.25
N ALA A 349 -7.04 0.95 -8.05
CA ALA A 349 -8.17 0.06 -7.77
C ALA A 349 -7.92 -0.76 -6.49
N GLY A 350 -8.81 -0.62 -5.51
CA GLY A 350 -8.77 -1.39 -4.27
C GLY A 350 -8.25 -0.59 -3.06
N ARG A 351 -7.57 -1.30 -2.14
CA ARG A 351 -7.01 -0.75 -0.88
C ARG A 351 -5.50 -0.95 -0.72
N MET A 352 -4.81 -1.39 -1.76
CA MET A 352 -3.35 -1.43 -1.83
C MET A 352 -2.93 -1.40 -3.29
N PRO A 353 -1.69 -0.97 -3.60
CA PRO A 353 -1.13 -1.16 -4.94
C PRO A 353 -1.20 -2.62 -5.35
N GLY A 354 -1.64 -2.87 -6.58
CA GLY A 354 -1.76 -4.22 -7.13
C GLY A 354 -2.84 -5.09 -6.47
N HIS A 355 -3.77 -4.52 -5.68
CA HIS A 355 -4.80 -5.31 -4.97
C HIS A 355 -5.59 -6.17 -5.96
N MET A 356 -6.04 -5.59 -7.09
CA MET A 356 -6.81 -6.34 -8.08
C MET A 356 -5.96 -7.43 -8.76
N ASN A 357 -4.70 -7.14 -9.11
CA ASN A 357 -3.80 -8.13 -9.72
C ASN A 357 -3.65 -9.36 -8.82
N VAL A 358 -3.50 -9.16 -7.51
CA VAL A 358 -3.36 -10.25 -6.54
C VAL A 358 -4.63 -11.09 -6.44
N LEU A 359 -5.82 -10.48 -6.41
CA LEU A 359 -7.09 -11.23 -6.33
C LEU A 359 -7.40 -11.97 -7.64
N LEU A 360 -7.08 -11.39 -8.79
CA LEU A 360 -7.25 -12.06 -10.08
C LEU A 360 -6.27 -13.23 -10.21
N ALA A 361 -5.03 -13.07 -9.75
CA ALA A 361 -4.05 -14.16 -9.69
C ALA A 361 -4.50 -15.27 -8.73
N GLU A 362 -5.12 -14.94 -7.59
CA GLU A 362 -5.73 -15.92 -6.68
C GLU A 362 -6.87 -16.70 -7.36
N ALA A 363 -7.66 -16.03 -8.21
CA ALA A 363 -8.65 -16.66 -9.08
C ALA A 363 -8.02 -17.34 -10.33
N ASN A 364 -6.69 -17.45 -10.39
CA ASN A 364 -5.90 -18.04 -11.48
C ASN A 364 -6.02 -17.34 -12.84
N VAL A 365 -6.60 -16.13 -12.93
CA VAL A 365 -6.74 -15.37 -14.19
C VAL A 365 -5.39 -15.28 -14.91
N PRO A 366 -5.28 -15.63 -16.21
CA PRO A 366 -4.02 -15.57 -16.93
C PRO A 366 -3.50 -14.13 -16.98
N TYR A 367 -2.20 -13.95 -16.69
CA TYR A 367 -1.59 -12.63 -16.65
C TYR A 367 -1.65 -11.88 -17.98
N ASP A 368 -1.63 -12.60 -19.10
CA ASP A 368 -1.70 -12.02 -20.44
C ASP A 368 -3.05 -11.32 -20.71
N ASP A 369 -4.09 -11.66 -19.96
CA ASP A 369 -5.39 -11.00 -20.05
C ASP A 369 -5.48 -9.77 -19.15
N VAL A 370 -4.56 -9.60 -18.21
CA VAL A 370 -4.58 -8.53 -17.20
C VAL A 370 -3.68 -7.39 -17.66
N LEU A 371 -4.31 -6.30 -18.11
CA LEU A 371 -3.62 -5.17 -18.71
C LEU A 371 -3.71 -3.93 -17.81
N GLU A 372 -2.64 -3.14 -17.80
CA GLU A 372 -2.61 -1.88 -17.07
C GLU A 372 -3.37 -0.79 -17.84
N MET A 373 -3.89 0.21 -17.12
CA MET A 373 -4.71 1.29 -17.68
C MET A 373 -4.09 1.98 -18.91
N GLU A 374 -2.77 2.24 -18.90
CA GLU A 374 -2.08 2.92 -20.01
C GLU A 374 -2.06 2.08 -21.30
N GLU A 375 -2.08 0.75 -21.17
CA GLU A 375 -2.04 -0.19 -22.28
C GLU A 375 -3.43 -0.37 -22.89
N ILE A 376 -4.46 -0.50 -22.07
CA ILE A 376 -5.81 -0.88 -22.52
C ILE A 376 -6.73 0.30 -22.82
N ASN A 377 -6.43 1.52 -22.35
CA ASN A 377 -7.37 2.65 -22.51
C ASN A 377 -7.70 3.00 -23.97
N ARG A 378 -6.79 2.72 -24.91
CA ARG A 378 -6.99 2.96 -26.35
C ARG A 378 -8.01 2.01 -26.97
N ASP A 379 -8.23 0.86 -26.34
CA ASP A 379 -9.03 -0.22 -26.87
C ASP A 379 -10.50 -0.12 -26.48
N PHE A 380 -10.86 0.73 -25.51
CA PHE A 380 -12.27 0.95 -25.14
C PHE A 380 -13.09 1.47 -26.33
N GLY A 381 -12.51 2.22 -27.26
CA GLY A 381 -13.22 2.71 -28.44
C GLY A 381 -13.63 1.63 -29.45
N THR A 382 -13.04 0.44 -29.38
CA THR A 382 -13.39 -0.71 -30.23
C THR A 382 -14.01 -1.86 -29.45
N ALA A 383 -14.13 -1.75 -28.13
CA ALA A 383 -14.77 -2.75 -27.28
C ALA A 383 -16.30 -2.72 -27.41
N ASP A 384 -16.91 -3.89 -27.49
CA ASP A 384 -18.37 -4.01 -27.54
C ASP A 384 -18.97 -3.80 -26.15
N VAL A 385 -18.33 -4.36 -25.13
CA VAL A 385 -18.80 -4.28 -23.74
C VAL A 385 -17.66 -3.88 -22.80
N ALA A 386 -17.91 -2.88 -21.95
CA ALA A 386 -17.14 -2.63 -20.75
C ALA A 386 -17.93 -3.12 -19.53
N PHE A 387 -17.45 -4.18 -18.87
CA PHE A 387 -18.09 -4.77 -17.70
C PHE A 387 -17.43 -4.26 -16.43
N VAL A 388 -18.07 -3.29 -15.77
CA VAL A 388 -17.53 -2.61 -14.59
C VAL A 388 -18.08 -3.25 -13.32
N ILE A 389 -17.20 -3.87 -12.53
CA ILE A 389 -17.58 -4.62 -11.32
C ILE A 389 -17.02 -3.98 -10.05
N GLY A 390 -17.88 -3.28 -9.31
CA GLY A 390 -17.53 -2.73 -8.01
C GLY A 390 -16.50 -1.59 -8.05
N ALA A 391 -16.33 -0.95 -9.21
CA ALA A 391 -15.62 0.31 -9.36
C ALA A 391 -16.58 1.50 -9.26
N ASN A 392 -16.04 2.72 -9.08
CA ASN A 392 -16.83 3.95 -9.21
C ASN A 392 -15.98 5.13 -9.68
N ASP A 393 -15.11 5.65 -8.82
CA ASP A 393 -14.38 6.89 -9.10
C ASP A 393 -13.38 6.71 -10.26
N ILE A 394 -12.77 5.53 -10.37
CA ILE A 394 -11.79 5.18 -11.42
C ILE A 394 -12.39 5.09 -12.84
N THR A 395 -13.72 5.18 -12.97
CA THR A 395 -14.46 5.19 -14.24
C THR A 395 -15.32 6.44 -14.39
N ASN A 396 -15.17 7.46 -13.53
CA ASN A 396 -16.05 8.62 -13.51
C ASN A 396 -15.59 9.72 -14.51
N PRO A 397 -16.36 10.03 -15.57
CA PRO A 397 -15.99 11.04 -16.57
C PRO A 397 -15.75 12.44 -16.00
N ALA A 398 -16.34 12.76 -14.85
CA ALA A 398 -16.15 14.04 -14.15
C ALA A 398 -14.67 14.37 -13.89
N ALA A 399 -13.79 13.36 -13.82
CA ALA A 399 -12.36 13.56 -13.73
C ALA A 399 -11.76 14.33 -14.94
N LYS A 400 -12.44 14.35 -16.09
CA LYS A 400 -12.01 15.05 -17.31
C LYS A 400 -12.89 16.24 -17.69
N THR A 401 -14.19 16.14 -17.40
CA THR A 401 -15.20 17.07 -17.89
C THR A 401 -15.50 18.21 -16.92
N ASP A 402 -15.31 18.00 -15.61
CA ASP A 402 -15.73 18.96 -14.58
C ASP A 402 -14.53 19.47 -13.74
N PRO A 403 -14.04 20.69 -14.01
CA PRO A 403 -12.97 21.32 -13.23
C PRO A 403 -13.29 21.53 -11.74
N SER A 404 -14.56 21.51 -11.34
CA SER A 404 -14.98 21.64 -9.95
C SER A 404 -14.99 20.31 -9.19
N SER A 405 -14.85 19.19 -9.91
CA SER A 405 -14.84 17.85 -9.33
C SER A 405 -13.60 17.61 -8.48
N PRO A 406 -13.73 16.98 -7.29
CA PRO A 406 -12.60 16.65 -6.43
C PRO A 406 -11.64 15.62 -7.04
N ILE A 407 -12.04 14.96 -8.13
CA ILE A 407 -11.22 14.03 -8.90
C ILE A 407 -10.78 14.58 -10.25
N PHE A 408 -10.95 15.89 -10.51
CA PHE A 408 -10.53 16.50 -11.77
C PHE A 408 -9.03 16.29 -12.02
N GLY A 409 -8.69 15.90 -13.24
CA GLY A 409 -7.35 15.53 -13.69
C GLY A 409 -6.89 14.12 -13.30
N MET A 410 -7.68 13.35 -12.54
CA MET A 410 -7.39 11.94 -12.26
C MET A 410 -7.42 11.14 -13.57
N PRO A 411 -6.36 10.38 -13.91
CA PRO A 411 -6.44 9.38 -14.96
C PRO A 411 -7.58 8.41 -14.63
N ILE A 412 -8.41 8.06 -15.61
CA ILE A 412 -9.52 7.12 -15.44
C ILE A 412 -9.49 6.09 -16.55
N LEU A 413 -10.16 4.96 -16.32
CA LEU A 413 -10.51 4.02 -17.37
C LEU A 413 -11.65 4.60 -18.20
N GLU A 414 -11.42 4.78 -19.50
CA GLU A 414 -12.34 5.46 -20.41
C GLU A 414 -13.46 4.55 -20.90
N VAL A 415 -14.12 3.87 -19.95
CA VAL A 415 -15.15 2.86 -20.21
C VAL A 415 -16.34 3.41 -21.00
N GLU A 416 -16.59 4.71 -20.91
CA GLU A 416 -17.64 5.41 -21.66
C GLU A 416 -17.49 5.30 -23.19
N LYS A 417 -16.28 4.98 -23.67
CA LYS A 417 -15.99 4.83 -25.11
C LYS A 417 -16.44 3.47 -25.66
N ALA A 418 -16.73 2.49 -24.80
CA ALA A 418 -17.24 1.20 -25.23
C ALA A 418 -18.68 1.32 -25.77
N LYS A 419 -19.08 0.40 -26.66
CA LYS A 419 -20.44 0.43 -27.24
C LYS A 419 -21.52 0.27 -26.18
N THR A 420 -21.31 -0.62 -25.21
CA THR A 420 -22.18 -0.84 -24.05
C THR A 420 -21.35 -0.91 -22.77
N VAL A 421 -21.83 -0.29 -21.70
CA VAL A 421 -21.23 -0.37 -20.36
C VAL A 421 -22.21 -1.10 -19.43
N LEU A 422 -21.77 -2.20 -18.85
CA LEU A 422 -22.51 -2.94 -17.83
C LEU A 422 -21.93 -2.60 -16.47
N PHE A 423 -22.70 -1.94 -15.61
CA PHE A 423 -22.16 -1.38 -14.36
C PHE A 423 -22.79 -2.04 -13.14
N ILE A 424 -22.01 -2.86 -12.41
CA ILE A 424 -22.48 -3.60 -11.25
C ILE A 424 -22.27 -2.80 -9.96
N LYS A 425 -23.37 -2.56 -9.24
CA LYS A 425 -23.33 -1.93 -7.92
C LYS A 425 -24.61 -2.21 -7.12
N ARG A 426 -24.51 -2.23 -5.78
CA ARG A 426 -25.66 -2.46 -4.89
C ARG A 426 -26.71 -1.33 -4.90
N SER A 427 -26.29 -0.09 -5.12
CA SER A 427 -27.16 1.10 -5.11
C SER A 427 -26.47 2.29 -5.80
N MET A 428 -27.21 3.38 -5.99
CA MET A 428 -26.70 4.65 -6.56
C MET A 428 -25.80 5.46 -5.61
N SER A 429 -25.33 4.86 -4.51
CA SER A 429 -24.47 5.54 -3.54
C SER A 429 -23.17 5.99 -4.18
N ALA A 430 -22.68 7.17 -3.76
CA ALA A 430 -21.40 7.71 -4.20
C ALA A 430 -20.22 6.76 -3.91
N GLY A 431 -19.11 7.01 -4.60
CA GLY A 431 -17.84 6.32 -4.41
C GLY A 431 -17.08 6.88 -3.22
N TYR A 432 -15.75 6.77 -3.25
CA TYR A 432 -14.91 7.36 -2.22
C TYR A 432 -14.92 8.89 -2.29
N ALA A 433 -14.86 9.45 -3.50
CA ALA A 433 -14.83 10.89 -3.72
C ALA A 433 -16.12 11.62 -3.29
N GLY A 434 -17.16 10.89 -2.85
CA GLY A 434 -18.42 11.48 -2.37
C GLY A 434 -19.25 12.13 -3.47
N ILE A 435 -18.84 12.00 -4.73
CA ILE A 435 -19.55 12.51 -5.89
C ILE A 435 -20.34 11.42 -6.60
N GLN A 436 -21.40 11.84 -7.28
CA GLN A 436 -22.14 10.98 -8.18
C GLN A 436 -21.33 10.75 -9.46
N ASN A 437 -21.54 9.59 -10.09
CA ASN A 437 -20.85 9.26 -11.34
C ASN A 437 -21.75 9.59 -12.53
N GLU A 438 -21.26 10.47 -13.41
CA GLU A 438 -21.98 10.88 -14.62
C GLU A 438 -22.20 9.72 -15.59
N LEU A 439 -21.33 8.70 -15.54
CA LEU A 439 -21.42 7.51 -16.38
C LEU A 439 -22.77 6.79 -16.22
N PHE A 440 -23.36 6.80 -15.02
CA PHE A 440 -24.61 6.10 -14.73
C PHE A 440 -25.80 6.60 -15.56
N PHE A 441 -25.70 7.82 -16.08
CA PHE A 441 -26.76 8.47 -16.84
C PHE A 441 -26.52 8.45 -18.35
N LYS A 442 -25.41 7.86 -18.80
CA LYS A 442 -25.10 7.80 -20.23
C LYS A 442 -25.95 6.76 -20.94
N ASP A 443 -26.27 7.05 -22.20
CA ASP A 443 -27.16 6.22 -23.00
C ASP A 443 -26.67 4.79 -23.23
N ASN A 444 -25.35 4.62 -23.33
CA ASN A 444 -24.71 3.32 -23.50
C ASN A 444 -24.46 2.59 -22.17
N THR A 445 -24.89 3.13 -21.03
CA THR A 445 -24.65 2.53 -19.71
C THR A 445 -25.92 1.88 -19.18
N MET A 446 -25.79 0.62 -18.76
CA MET A 446 -26.82 -0.17 -18.11
C MET A 446 -26.37 -0.58 -16.72
N MET A 447 -27.15 -0.21 -15.71
CA MET A 447 -26.89 -0.51 -14.32
C MET A 447 -27.43 -1.89 -13.96
N LEU A 448 -26.57 -2.73 -13.38
CA LEU A 448 -26.88 -4.05 -12.88
C LEU A 448 -26.89 -3.99 -11.35
N PHE A 449 -28.06 -3.84 -10.75
CA PHE A 449 -28.18 -3.65 -9.30
C PHE A 449 -28.09 -4.99 -8.56
N GLY A 450 -27.10 -5.12 -7.68
CA GLY A 450 -26.92 -6.35 -6.91
C GLY A 450 -25.62 -6.42 -6.13
N ASP A 451 -25.49 -7.48 -5.34
CA ASP A 451 -24.18 -7.89 -4.85
C ASP A 451 -23.32 -8.38 -6.02
N ALA A 452 -22.04 -8.02 -6.02
CA ALA A 452 -21.17 -8.26 -7.16
C ALA A 452 -20.93 -9.76 -7.43
N LYS A 453 -20.86 -10.57 -6.37
CA LYS A 453 -20.67 -12.02 -6.53
C LYS A 453 -21.94 -12.65 -7.07
N LYS A 454 -23.09 -12.33 -6.44
CA LYS A 454 -24.39 -12.85 -6.85
C LYS A 454 -24.70 -12.52 -8.32
N MET A 455 -24.45 -11.28 -8.74
CA MET A 455 -24.68 -10.86 -10.13
C MET A 455 -23.79 -11.64 -11.11
N CYS A 456 -22.51 -11.87 -10.78
CA CYS A 456 -21.65 -12.70 -11.62
C CYS A 456 -22.13 -14.15 -11.70
N GLU A 457 -22.52 -14.76 -10.57
CA GLU A 457 -23.06 -16.13 -10.54
C GLU A 457 -24.35 -16.24 -11.37
N GLU A 458 -25.25 -15.25 -11.30
CA GLU A 458 -26.47 -15.20 -12.11
C GLU A 458 -26.18 -15.05 -13.61
N ILE A 459 -25.20 -14.22 -13.98
CA ILE A 459 -24.76 -14.10 -15.38
C ILE A 459 -24.17 -15.42 -15.87
N VAL A 460 -23.33 -16.08 -15.08
CA VAL A 460 -22.74 -17.39 -15.42
C VAL A 460 -23.83 -18.40 -15.73
N MET A 461 -24.86 -18.50 -14.88
CA MET A 461 -25.99 -19.41 -15.11
C MET A 461 -26.69 -19.17 -16.45
N HIS A 462 -26.87 -17.91 -16.87
CA HIS A 462 -27.51 -17.58 -18.14
C HIS A 462 -26.59 -17.67 -19.37
N LEU A 463 -25.27 -17.72 -19.18
CA LEU A 463 -24.33 -17.95 -20.29
C LEU A 463 -24.30 -19.43 -20.70
N ASP A 464 -24.50 -20.33 -19.73
CA ASP A 464 -24.55 -21.79 -19.93
C ASP A 464 -25.88 -22.28 -20.54
N GLU A 465 -26.93 -21.46 -20.49
CA GLU A 465 -28.22 -21.66 -21.18
C GLU A 465 -28.13 -21.30 -22.69
#